data_AF-A0A5C3QI31-F1
#
_entry.id   AF-A0A5C3QI31-F1
#
_cell.length_a   1.000
_cell.length_b   1.000
_cell.length_c   1.000
_cell.angle_alpha   90.00
_cell.angle_beta   90.00
_cell.angle_gamma   90.00
#
_symmetry.space_group_name_H-M   'P 1'
#
loop_
_entity.id
_entity.type
_entity.pdbx_description
1 polymer ?
#
loop_
_entity_poly.entity_id
_entity_poly.type
_entity_poly.pdbx_seq_one_letter_code
_entity_poly.pdbx_strand_id
1 'polypeptide(L)'
;MSNDVTQKFYSDPARATDLDRGSFFVRKSIIDDVAKWSEGLDQRDPTNNWIPILYRYEIVKTSAKRTTDWGDLVFANPTLSEFLIVMIFDDKCHCGNISHHDYDALTKDAADRFFYLLTYLHNVWKWGNSPRWFTLIELDVRIRATYTPRRKFKLNPEFLAILKKNEPEKPITSKPQVFLVALSTFVPRLTPSELEKIDNMVAQDNMRQEKRQEPSVRDKSAEDVFLL
;
A
#
# COMPACT_ATOMS: atom_id res chain seq x y z
N MET A 1 12.25 8.07 5.26
CA MET A 1 11.42 6.98 4.68
C MET A 1 11.54 7.07 3.16
N SER A 2 12.14 6.06 2.52
CA SER A 2 12.50 6.09 1.08
C SER A 2 11.32 5.90 0.12
N ASN A 3 10.12 5.62 0.63
CA ASN A 3 8.94 5.23 -0.15
C ASN A 3 7.83 6.29 -0.15
N ASP A 4 8.07 7.49 0.37
CA ASP A 4 7.09 8.58 0.32
C ASP A 4 6.90 9.05 -1.14
N VAL A 5 5.67 8.93 -1.64
CA VAL A 5 5.32 9.29 -3.02
C VAL A 5 4.75 10.70 -3.14
N THR A 6 4.65 11.44 -2.04
CA THR A 6 4.09 12.79 -1.95
C THR A 6 4.71 13.71 -3.00
N GLN A 7 6.04 13.74 -3.10
CA GLN A 7 6.78 14.64 -4.00
C GLN A 7 6.32 14.57 -5.48
N LYS A 8 5.86 13.40 -5.91
CA LYS A 8 5.31 13.22 -7.26
C LYS A 8 4.08 14.09 -7.51
N PHE A 9 3.18 14.15 -6.54
CA PHE A 9 1.88 14.84 -6.66
C PHE A 9 1.94 16.33 -6.32
N TYR A 10 3.07 16.80 -5.77
CA TYR A 10 3.38 18.22 -5.60
C TYR A 10 4.19 18.82 -6.76
N SER A 11 4.58 17.98 -7.73
CA SER A 11 5.23 18.40 -8.97
C SER A 11 4.22 18.74 -10.07
N ASP A 12 4.71 19.32 -11.17
CA ASP A 12 3.90 19.54 -12.37
C ASP A 12 3.33 18.20 -12.89
N PRO A 13 2.01 18.09 -13.16
CA PRO A 13 1.40 16.89 -13.74
C PRO A 13 2.10 16.38 -15.01
N ALA A 14 2.70 17.27 -15.81
CA ALA A 14 3.44 16.90 -17.02
C ALA A 14 4.69 16.04 -16.74
N ARG A 15 5.21 16.06 -15.50
CA ARG A 15 6.35 15.23 -15.07
C ARG A 15 5.92 13.82 -14.63
N ALA A 16 4.63 13.58 -14.38
CA ALA A 16 4.10 12.26 -14.06
C ALA A 16 3.75 11.48 -15.33
N THR A 17 4.78 11.06 -16.09
CA THR A 17 4.63 10.46 -17.44
C THR A 17 3.89 9.13 -17.47
N ASP A 18 3.79 8.44 -16.34
CA ASP A 18 3.08 7.19 -16.14
C ASP A 18 1.60 7.37 -15.78
N LEU A 19 1.13 8.60 -15.56
CA LEU A 19 -0.27 8.89 -15.24
C LEU A 19 -0.86 9.85 -16.28
N ASP A 20 -2.12 9.62 -16.64
CA ASP A 20 -2.87 10.65 -17.34
C ASP A 20 -3.23 11.81 -16.38
N ARG A 21 -3.50 12.98 -16.94
CA ARG A 21 -3.78 14.21 -16.17
C ARG A 21 -4.93 14.06 -15.17
N GLY A 22 -6.01 13.37 -15.54
CA GLY A 22 -7.14 13.15 -14.63
C GLY A 22 -6.76 12.21 -13.50
N SER A 23 -6.02 11.14 -13.79
CA SER A 23 -5.51 10.19 -12.80
C SER A 23 -4.57 10.85 -11.78
N PHE A 24 -3.77 11.81 -12.24
CA PHE A 24 -2.91 12.61 -11.38
C PHE A 24 -3.73 13.44 -10.39
N PHE A 25 -4.71 14.22 -10.88
CA PHE A 25 -5.49 15.12 -10.02
C PHE A 25 -6.38 14.40 -9.02
N VAL A 26 -6.97 13.24 -9.38
CA VAL A 26 -7.74 12.45 -8.41
C VAL A 26 -6.85 11.97 -7.27
N ARG A 27 -5.68 11.41 -7.58
CA ARG A 27 -4.74 10.95 -6.56
C ARG A 27 -4.23 12.09 -5.70
N LYS A 28 -3.87 13.22 -6.32
CA LYS A 28 -3.48 14.43 -5.59
C LYS A 28 -4.58 14.88 -4.62
N SER A 29 -5.83 14.92 -5.07
CA SER A 29 -6.96 15.35 -4.24
C SER A 29 -7.15 14.43 -3.03
N ILE A 30 -7.03 13.11 -3.19
CA ILE A 30 -7.12 12.15 -2.08
C ILE A 30 -5.93 12.32 -1.12
N ILE A 31 -4.72 12.54 -1.65
CA ILE A 31 -3.53 12.81 -0.83
C ILE A 31 -3.74 14.10 -0.01
N ASP A 32 -4.26 15.16 -0.64
CA ASP A 32 -4.56 16.42 0.04
C ASP A 32 -5.65 16.23 1.13
N ASP A 33 -6.70 15.42 0.86
CA ASP A 33 -7.76 15.10 1.82
C ASP A 33 -7.19 14.37 3.06
N VAL A 34 -6.34 13.35 2.86
CA VAL A 34 -5.69 12.61 3.95
C VAL A 34 -4.71 13.50 4.71
N ALA A 35 -3.91 14.32 4.01
CA ALA A 35 -2.98 15.24 4.66
C ALA A 35 -3.73 16.25 5.55
N LYS A 36 -4.78 16.88 5.03
CA LYS A 36 -5.61 17.84 5.78
C LYS A 36 -6.28 17.21 7.00
N TRP A 37 -6.74 15.97 6.87
CA TRP A 37 -7.31 15.24 8.01
C TRP A 37 -6.23 14.90 9.05
N SER A 38 -5.06 14.45 8.62
CA SER A 38 -3.90 14.14 9.46
C SER A 38 -3.43 15.35 10.28
N GLU A 39 -3.43 16.55 9.69
CA GLU A 39 -3.14 17.82 10.38
C GLU A 39 -4.11 18.10 11.54
N GLY A 40 -5.36 17.63 11.45
CA GLY A 40 -6.38 17.78 12.49
C GLY A 40 -6.27 16.79 13.66
N LEU A 41 -5.34 15.82 13.60
CA LEU A 41 -5.12 14.83 14.65
C LEU A 41 -4.14 15.36 15.73
N ASP A 42 -4.08 14.67 16.88
CA ASP A 42 -3.11 15.02 17.94
C ASP A 42 -1.69 14.71 17.43
N GLN A 43 -0.95 15.78 17.12
CA GLN A 43 0.42 15.71 16.58
C GLN A 43 1.44 15.16 17.58
N ARG A 44 1.07 15.03 18.86
CA ARG A 44 1.91 14.38 19.88
C ARG A 44 1.90 12.87 19.77
N ASP A 45 0.88 12.31 19.13
CA ASP A 45 0.79 10.88 18.88
C ASP A 45 1.50 10.56 17.55
N PRO A 46 2.65 9.85 17.59
CA PRO A 46 3.42 9.55 16.40
C PRO A 46 2.66 8.66 15.41
N THR A 47 1.59 7.96 15.81
CA THR A 47 0.80 7.13 14.88
C THR A 47 -0.11 7.96 13.97
N ASN A 48 -0.27 9.26 14.24
CA ASN A 48 -1.16 10.12 13.47
C ASN A 48 -0.53 10.71 12.21
N ASN A 49 0.74 10.42 11.91
CA ASN A 49 1.40 10.94 10.72
C ASN A 49 1.25 9.99 9.51
N TRP A 50 0.19 10.18 8.75
CA TRP A 50 -0.13 9.34 7.58
C TRP A 50 0.60 9.81 6.33
N ILE A 51 1.33 8.90 5.70
CA ILE A 51 2.06 9.19 4.45
C ILE A 51 1.62 8.26 3.32
N PRO A 52 1.46 8.75 2.08
CA PRO A 52 1.25 7.89 0.94
C PRO A 52 2.57 7.16 0.61
N ILE A 53 2.51 5.84 0.55
CA ILE A 53 3.69 4.99 0.30
C ILE A 53 3.66 4.30 -1.07
N LEU A 54 2.48 4.16 -1.66
CA LEU A 54 2.29 3.51 -2.96
C LEU A 54 1.21 4.23 -3.75
N TYR A 55 1.44 4.36 -5.07
CA TYR A 55 0.42 4.76 -6.03
C TYR A 55 0.46 3.80 -7.22
N ARG A 56 -0.71 3.37 -7.70
CA ARG A 56 -0.84 2.44 -8.85
C ARG A 56 0.08 1.21 -8.66
N TYR A 57 -0.09 0.50 -7.56
CA TYR A 57 0.76 -0.64 -7.20
C TYR A 57 0.18 -1.97 -7.70
N GLU A 58 1.08 -2.89 -8.04
CA GLU A 58 0.77 -4.31 -8.17
C GLU A 58 1.34 -5.03 -6.95
N ILE A 59 0.71 -6.12 -6.52
CA ILE A 59 1.26 -6.96 -5.45
C ILE A 59 2.64 -7.51 -5.85
N VAL A 60 2.77 -7.93 -7.11
CA VAL A 60 4.06 -8.24 -7.75
C VAL A 60 4.08 -7.71 -9.16
N LYS A 61 5.25 -7.28 -9.61
CA LYS A 61 5.44 -6.84 -11.00
C LYS A 61 4.90 -7.91 -11.96
N THR A 62 4.10 -7.51 -12.96
CA THR A 62 3.46 -8.40 -13.96
C THR A 62 2.36 -9.32 -13.43
N SER A 63 1.90 -9.12 -12.19
CA SER A 63 0.73 -9.85 -11.68
C SER A 63 -0.59 -9.27 -12.19
N ALA A 64 -0.66 -7.95 -12.42
CA ALA A 64 -1.86 -7.33 -12.94
C ALA A 64 -2.07 -7.68 -14.42
N LYS A 65 -3.27 -8.15 -14.74
CA LYS A 65 -3.71 -8.43 -16.12
C LYS A 65 -4.67 -7.38 -16.63
N ARG A 66 -5.28 -6.61 -15.73
CA ARG A 66 -6.28 -5.57 -15.98
C ARG A 66 -5.98 -4.34 -15.13
N THR A 67 -6.52 -3.20 -15.52
CA THR A 67 -6.43 -1.95 -14.72
C THR A 67 -7.06 -2.08 -13.34
N THR A 68 -8.05 -2.96 -13.19
CA THR A 68 -8.70 -3.30 -11.90
C THR A 68 -7.84 -4.14 -10.98
N ASP A 69 -6.77 -4.76 -11.48
CA ASP A 69 -5.89 -5.62 -10.68
C ASP A 69 -4.78 -4.81 -9.97
N TRP A 70 -4.76 -3.50 -10.19
CA TRP A 70 -3.88 -2.54 -9.52
C TRP A 70 -4.58 -1.99 -8.29
N GLY A 71 -3.83 -1.73 -7.22
CA GLY A 71 -4.29 -0.87 -6.15
C GLY A 71 -3.89 0.58 -6.40
N ASP A 72 -4.70 1.54 -5.97
CA ASP A 72 -4.53 2.93 -6.40
C ASP A 72 -3.68 3.78 -5.48
N LEU A 73 -4.01 3.84 -4.18
CA LEU A 73 -3.26 4.56 -3.17
C LEU A 73 -3.19 3.75 -1.89
N VAL A 74 -1.98 3.62 -1.34
CA VAL A 74 -1.77 3.08 0.00
C VAL A 74 -1.11 4.15 0.86
N PHE A 75 -1.70 4.40 2.01
CA PHE A 75 -1.11 5.22 3.07
C PHE A 75 -0.68 4.30 4.20
N ALA A 76 0.39 4.69 4.89
CA ALA A 76 0.84 4.01 6.09
C ALA A 76 1.09 5.03 7.19
N ASN A 77 0.85 4.62 8.43
CA ASN A 77 1.32 5.34 9.60
C ASN A 77 2.83 5.04 9.83
N PRO A 78 3.51 5.77 10.73
CA PRO A 78 4.95 5.60 10.93
C PRO A 78 5.33 4.28 11.59
N THR A 79 4.39 3.61 12.25
CA THR A 79 4.60 2.31 12.91
C THR A 79 4.42 1.13 11.94
N LEU A 80 3.94 1.37 10.72
CA LEU A 80 3.60 0.33 9.74
C LEU A 80 2.61 -0.71 10.26
N SER A 81 1.81 -0.34 11.26
CA SER A 81 0.77 -1.20 11.84
C SER A 81 -0.61 -0.89 11.24
N GLU A 82 -0.79 0.28 10.64
CA GLU A 82 -2.07 0.66 10.06
C GLU A 82 -1.89 1.20 8.65
N PHE A 83 -2.80 0.79 7.77
CA PHE A 83 -2.77 1.16 6.36
C PHE A 83 -4.14 1.63 5.90
N LEU A 84 -4.15 2.69 5.10
CA LEU A 84 -5.34 3.11 4.36
C LEU A 84 -5.17 2.71 2.90
N ILE A 85 -6.16 2.05 2.33
CA ILE A 85 -6.22 1.75 0.90
C ILE A 85 -7.37 2.52 0.29
N VAL A 86 -7.10 3.34 -0.72
CA VAL A 86 -8.13 4.05 -1.46
C VAL A 86 -8.06 3.62 -2.92
N MET A 87 -9.10 2.91 -3.36
CA MET A 87 -9.29 2.54 -4.76
C MET A 87 -9.95 3.69 -5.53
N ILE A 88 -9.57 3.89 -6.78
CA ILE A 88 -10.07 4.93 -7.66
C ILE A 88 -10.68 4.24 -8.87
N PHE A 89 -12.00 4.26 -8.95
CA PHE A 89 -12.71 3.71 -10.10
C PHE A 89 -13.16 4.82 -11.05
N ASP A 90 -13.18 4.53 -12.34
CA ASP A 90 -13.93 5.35 -13.29
C ASP A 90 -15.42 5.31 -12.94
N ASP A 91 -16.18 6.32 -13.40
CA ASP A 91 -17.62 6.32 -13.15
C ASP A 91 -18.30 5.13 -13.79
N LYS A 92 -19.47 4.77 -13.23
CA LYS A 92 -20.26 3.68 -13.78
C LYS A 92 -20.57 3.93 -15.25
N CYS A 93 -20.12 3.03 -16.13
CA CYS A 93 -20.56 3.00 -17.52
C CYS A 93 -22.07 2.71 -17.55
N HIS A 94 -22.79 3.27 -18.51
CA HIS A 94 -24.18 2.86 -18.79
C HIS A 94 -24.22 1.63 -19.72
N CYS A 95 -23.16 0.83 -19.73
CA CYS A 95 -22.95 -0.23 -20.70
C CYS A 95 -23.71 -1.53 -20.38
N GLY A 96 -24.60 -1.52 -19.38
CA GLY A 96 -25.44 -2.66 -19.00
C GLY A 96 -24.70 -3.79 -18.27
N ASN A 97 -23.37 -3.75 -18.19
CA ASN A 97 -22.58 -4.79 -17.54
C ASN A 97 -22.40 -4.51 -16.04
N ILE A 98 -23.21 -5.19 -15.22
CA ILE A 98 -23.18 -5.04 -13.75
C ILE A 98 -21.81 -5.44 -13.17
N SER A 99 -21.09 -6.38 -13.80
CA SER A 99 -19.77 -6.84 -13.34
C SER A 99 -18.68 -5.76 -13.40
N HIS A 100 -18.86 -4.72 -14.21
CA HIS A 100 -17.92 -3.58 -14.27
C HIS A 100 -18.02 -2.65 -13.06
N HIS A 101 -18.97 -2.90 -12.14
CA HIS A 101 -19.31 -1.99 -11.04
C HIS A 101 -19.27 -2.63 -9.66
N ASP A 102 -18.66 -3.81 -9.53
CA ASP A 102 -18.43 -4.45 -8.23
C ASP A 102 -17.23 -3.84 -7.50
N TYR A 103 -17.29 -2.52 -7.31
CA TYR A 103 -16.26 -1.75 -6.63
C TYR A 103 -16.07 -2.22 -5.19
N ASP A 104 -17.13 -2.70 -4.56
CA ASP A 104 -17.12 -3.24 -3.21
C ASP A 104 -16.24 -4.52 -3.16
N ALA A 105 -16.50 -5.50 -4.04
CA ALA A 105 -15.69 -6.72 -4.09
C ALA A 105 -14.24 -6.45 -4.48
N LEU A 106 -14.00 -5.58 -5.48
CA LEU A 106 -12.64 -5.22 -5.91
C LEU A 106 -11.85 -4.53 -4.80
N THR A 107 -12.49 -3.63 -4.05
CA THR A 107 -11.84 -2.94 -2.92
C THR A 107 -11.52 -3.91 -1.80
N LYS A 108 -12.44 -4.81 -1.45
CA LYS A 108 -12.19 -5.83 -0.43
C LYS A 108 -11.10 -6.80 -0.86
N ASP A 109 -11.09 -7.23 -2.12
CA ASP A 109 -10.07 -8.13 -2.67
C ASP A 109 -8.68 -7.48 -2.65
N ALA A 110 -8.56 -6.21 -3.06
CA ALA A 110 -7.31 -5.46 -2.96
C ALA A 110 -6.80 -5.37 -1.52
N ALA A 111 -7.69 -5.13 -0.55
CA ALA A 111 -7.36 -5.07 0.86
C ALA A 111 -6.90 -6.43 1.42
N ASP A 112 -7.62 -7.51 1.09
CA ASP A 112 -7.25 -8.88 1.48
C ASP A 112 -5.90 -9.31 0.90
N ARG A 113 -5.65 -8.98 -0.38
CA ARG A 113 -4.39 -9.29 -1.06
C ARG A 113 -3.23 -8.52 -0.45
N PHE A 114 -3.41 -7.24 -0.12
CA PHE A 114 -2.39 -6.45 0.56
C PHE A 114 -2.12 -6.97 1.98
N PHE A 115 -3.16 -7.33 2.74
CA PHE A 115 -3.00 -7.96 4.06
C PHE A 115 -2.20 -9.26 3.97
N TYR A 116 -2.55 -10.10 3.00
CA TYR A 116 -1.90 -11.38 2.83
C TYR A 116 -0.43 -11.20 2.38
N LEU A 117 -0.13 -10.19 1.56
CA LEU A 117 1.26 -9.84 1.25
C LEU A 117 2.05 -9.46 2.51
N LEU A 118 1.51 -8.56 3.35
CA LEU A 118 2.20 -8.12 4.56
C LEU A 118 2.46 -9.29 5.51
N THR A 119 1.44 -10.11 5.76
CA THR A 119 1.58 -11.30 6.61
C THR A 119 2.55 -12.32 6.00
N TYR A 120 2.54 -12.51 4.68
CA TYR A 120 3.46 -13.42 4.01
C TYR A 120 4.91 -12.94 4.13
N LEU A 121 5.18 -11.67 3.82
CA LEU A 121 6.52 -11.09 3.92
C LEU A 121 7.05 -11.11 5.36
N HIS A 122 6.19 -10.82 6.34
CA HIS A 122 6.58 -10.84 7.75
C HIS A 122 6.88 -12.27 8.24
N ASN A 123 6.01 -13.23 7.97
CA ASN A 123 6.13 -14.58 8.53
C ASN A 123 7.14 -15.47 7.78
N VAL A 124 7.15 -15.40 6.45
CA VAL A 124 7.98 -16.27 5.61
C VAL A 124 9.36 -15.66 5.41
N TRP A 125 9.39 -14.37 5.06
CA TRP A 125 10.62 -13.65 4.71
C TRP A 125 11.26 -12.90 5.89
N LYS A 126 10.64 -12.94 7.08
CA LYS A 126 11.10 -12.23 8.28
C LYS A 126 11.34 -10.75 8.00
N TRP A 127 10.52 -10.17 7.11
CA TRP A 127 10.67 -8.80 6.67
C TRP A 127 10.27 -7.84 7.81
N GLY A 128 11.15 -6.91 8.13
CA GLY A 128 11.04 -6.02 9.29
C GLY A 128 11.98 -6.40 10.45
N ASN A 129 12.21 -5.48 11.39
CA ASN A 129 13.05 -5.71 12.57
C ASN A 129 12.33 -6.55 13.65
N SER A 130 11.73 -7.70 13.28
CA SER A 130 11.15 -8.59 14.28
C SER A 130 12.22 -9.53 14.84
N PRO A 131 12.44 -9.56 16.17
CA PRO A 131 13.31 -10.57 16.78
C PRO A 131 12.71 -11.97 16.55
N ARG A 132 13.58 -12.97 16.39
CA ARG A 132 13.24 -14.35 15.94
C ARG A 132 12.21 -15.12 16.80
N TRP A 133 11.74 -14.56 17.91
CA TRP A 133 10.74 -15.16 18.80
C TRP A 133 9.33 -14.57 18.63
N PHE A 134 9.15 -13.56 17.78
CA PHE A 134 7.87 -12.89 17.56
C PHE A 134 6.90 -13.84 16.83
N THR A 135 5.93 -14.35 17.57
CA THR A 135 4.93 -15.31 17.10
C THR A 135 3.75 -14.54 16.48
N LEU A 136 3.13 -15.10 15.44
CA LEU A 136 1.94 -14.63 14.69
C LEU A 136 0.81 -13.95 15.50
N ILE A 137 0.79 -14.11 16.82
CA ILE A 137 -0.26 -13.68 17.75
C ILE A 137 -0.21 -12.16 18.01
N GLU A 138 0.90 -11.47 17.71
CA GLU A 138 1.07 -10.04 18.03
C GLU A 138 1.10 -9.09 16.81
N LEU A 139 0.83 -9.58 15.59
CA LEU A 139 0.76 -8.70 14.42
C LEU A 139 -0.57 -7.91 14.42
N ASP A 140 -0.63 -6.81 15.17
CA ASP A 140 -1.77 -5.86 15.16
C ASP A 140 -1.72 -4.97 13.92
N VAL A 141 -1.64 -5.59 12.73
CA VAL A 141 -1.76 -4.91 11.45
C VAL A 141 -3.24 -4.74 11.11
N ARG A 142 -3.61 -3.54 10.68
CA ARG A 142 -4.98 -3.21 10.24
C ARG A 142 -4.97 -2.52 8.90
N ILE A 143 -5.88 -2.93 8.03
CA ILE A 143 -6.11 -2.27 6.75
C ILE A 143 -7.53 -1.74 6.74
N ARG A 144 -7.66 -0.44 6.50
CA ARG A 144 -8.93 0.22 6.23
C ARG A 144 -8.97 0.59 4.75
N ALA A 145 -9.96 0.09 4.03
CA ALA A 145 -10.06 0.27 2.59
C ALA A 145 -11.39 0.90 2.16
N THR A 146 -11.36 1.75 1.15
CA THR A 146 -12.55 2.29 0.48
C THR A 146 -12.27 2.59 -0.98
N TYR A 147 -13.26 3.13 -1.68
CA TYR A 147 -13.11 3.58 -3.05
C TYR A 147 -13.81 4.92 -3.30
N THR A 148 -13.32 5.65 -4.31
CA THR A 148 -13.99 6.84 -4.84
C THR A 148 -14.14 6.76 -6.36
N PRO A 149 -15.29 7.16 -6.92
CA PRO A 149 -15.41 7.44 -8.34
C PRO A 149 -14.54 8.64 -8.75
N ARG A 150 -13.98 8.57 -9.96
CA ARG A 150 -13.03 9.55 -10.50
C ARG A 150 -13.57 10.99 -10.52
N ARG A 151 -14.86 11.19 -10.83
CA ARG A 151 -15.45 12.55 -10.93
C ARG A 151 -15.74 13.23 -9.60
N LYS A 152 -15.72 12.50 -8.49
CA LYS A 152 -16.04 13.09 -7.18
C LYS A 152 -14.82 13.72 -6.51
N PHE A 153 -13.61 13.32 -6.89
CA PHE A 153 -12.31 13.82 -6.37
C PHE A 153 -12.19 13.88 -4.84
N LYS A 154 -13.10 13.27 -4.07
CA LYS A 154 -13.18 13.48 -2.63
C LYS A 154 -13.39 12.16 -1.92
N LEU A 155 -12.63 11.99 -0.85
CA LEU A 155 -12.78 10.86 0.04
C LEU A 155 -14.07 11.03 0.87
N ASN A 156 -14.75 9.92 1.16
CA ASN A 156 -15.88 9.97 2.09
C ASN A 156 -15.35 10.43 3.45
N PRO A 157 -15.87 11.52 4.06
CA PRO A 157 -15.41 11.95 5.38
C PRO A 157 -15.52 10.85 6.45
N GLU A 158 -16.50 9.95 6.31
CA GLU A 158 -16.67 8.80 7.20
C GLU A 158 -15.51 7.80 7.11
N PHE A 159 -14.80 7.72 5.98
CA PHE A 159 -13.61 6.87 5.84
C PHE A 159 -12.43 7.37 6.69
N LEU A 160 -12.37 8.66 6.97
CA LEU A 160 -11.35 9.26 7.84
C LEU A 160 -11.88 9.46 9.28
N ALA A 161 -13.21 9.41 9.45
CA ALA A 161 -13.82 9.45 10.76
C ALA A 161 -13.53 8.14 11.52
N ILE A 162 -13.08 8.30 12.77
CA ILE A 162 -12.90 7.21 13.75
C ILE A 162 -11.82 6.20 13.32
N LEU A 163 -10.55 6.48 13.58
CA LEU A 163 -9.51 5.44 13.68
C LEU A 163 -9.37 4.83 15.08
N LYS A 164 -10.14 5.33 16.06
CA LYS A 164 -10.00 4.88 17.44
C LYS A 164 -10.71 3.55 17.65
N LYS A 165 -10.14 2.76 18.58
CA LYS A 165 -10.40 1.39 19.07
C LYS A 165 -11.84 0.83 19.10
N ASN A 166 -12.87 1.60 18.76
CA ASN A 166 -14.29 1.24 18.74
C ASN A 166 -14.93 1.57 17.38
N GLU A 167 -14.30 1.19 16.26
CA GLU A 167 -15.01 1.20 14.98
C GLU A 167 -16.17 0.18 15.03
N PRO A 168 -17.35 0.51 14.49
CA PRO A 168 -18.44 -0.44 14.43
C PRO A 168 -18.05 -1.63 13.53
N GLU A 169 -18.17 -2.85 14.05
CA GLU A 169 -17.97 -4.11 13.29
C GLU A 169 -18.90 -4.24 12.07
N LYS A 170 -19.96 -3.42 12.02
CA LYS A 170 -20.92 -3.37 10.93
C LYS A 170 -20.60 -2.20 9.99
N PRO A 171 -20.65 -2.42 8.66
CA PRO A 171 -20.39 -1.36 7.70
C PRO A 171 -21.35 -0.20 7.94
N ILE A 172 -20.79 1.01 7.98
CA ILE A 172 -21.59 2.23 7.93
C ILE A 172 -22.38 2.14 6.63
N THR A 173 -23.71 2.23 6.71
CA THR A 173 -24.63 2.01 5.59
C THR A 173 -24.54 3.07 4.48
N SER A 174 -23.59 4.01 4.57
CA SER A 174 -23.31 5.00 3.54
C SER A 174 -22.45 4.37 2.43
N LYS A 175 -22.67 4.79 1.18
CA LYS A 175 -21.78 4.49 0.05
C LYS A 175 -20.83 5.67 -0.16
N PRO A 176 -19.53 5.45 -0.43
CA PRO A 176 -18.84 4.17 -0.61
C PRO A 176 -18.59 3.44 0.71
N GLN A 177 -18.61 2.10 0.66
CA GLN A 177 -18.40 1.23 1.82
C GLN A 177 -16.96 1.34 2.34
N VAL A 178 -16.81 1.17 3.65
CA VAL A 178 -15.52 1.05 4.34
C VAL A 178 -15.32 -0.42 4.70
N PHE A 179 -14.17 -0.97 4.33
CA PHE A 179 -13.76 -2.34 4.64
C PHE A 179 -12.65 -2.33 5.68
N LEU A 180 -12.79 -3.16 6.69
CA LEU A 180 -11.79 -3.35 7.74
C LEU A 180 -11.26 -4.78 7.62
N VAL A 181 -9.97 -4.89 7.33
CA VAL A 181 -9.27 -6.17 7.21
C VAL A 181 -8.26 -6.28 8.34
N ALA A 182 -8.43 -7.33 9.14
CA ALA A 182 -7.56 -7.72 10.24
C ALA A 182 -7.36 -9.24 10.22
N LEU A 183 -6.49 -9.75 11.09
CA LEU A 183 -6.17 -11.18 11.13
C LEU A 183 -7.42 -12.08 11.31
N SER A 184 -8.44 -11.60 12.03
CA SER A 184 -9.68 -12.34 12.26
C SER A 184 -10.68 -12.29 11.09
N THR A 185 -10.53 -11.34 10.16
CA THR A 185 -11.51 -11.07 9.09
C THR A 185 -10.95 -11.19 7.67
N PHE A 186 -9.63 -11.34 7.52
CA PHE A 186 -9.01 -11.41 6.20
C PHE A 186 -9.26 -12.75 5.51
N VAL A 187 -9.29 -12.72 4.18
CA VAL A 187 -9.29 -13.92 3.36
C VAL A 187 -7.94 -14.00 2.62
N PRO A 188 -7.21 -15.12 2.66
CA PRO A 188 -6.01 -15.28 1.86
C PRO A 188 -6.33 -15.26 0.35
N ARG A 189 -5.87 -14.25 -0.39
CA ARG A 189 -6.22 -14.00 -1.80
C ARG A 189 -5.03 -13.97 -2.78
N LEU A 190 -3.85 -14.44 -2.37
CA LEU A 190 -2.67 -14.55 -3.25
C LEU A 190 -2.63 -15.93 -3.90
N THR A 191 -2.38 -15.94 -5.20
CA THR A 191 -2.27 -17.18 -5.98
C THR A 191 -0.88 -17.81 -5.83
N PRO A 192 -0.73 -19.12 -6.07
CA PRO A 192 0.59 -19.77 -6.03
C PRO A 192 1.63 -19.10 -6.96
N SER A 193 1.21 -18.68 -8.15
CA SER A 193 2.10 -17.96 -9.09
C SER A 193 2.53 -16.60 -8.56
N GLU A 194 1.69 -15.91 -7.80
CA GLU A 194 2.08 -14.65 -7.17
C GLU A 194 3.07 -14.88 -6.02
N LEU A 195 2.83 -15.88 -5.17
CA LEU A 195 3.74 -16.26 -4.11
C LEU A 195 5.12 -16.62 -4.67
N GLU A 196 5.19 -17.43 -5.71
CA GLU A 196 6.45 -17.78 -6.39
C GLU A 196 7.19 -16.53 -6.92
N LYS A 197 6.45 -15.57 -7.51
CA LYS A 197 7.06 -14.31 -7.97
C LYS A 197 7.55 -13.43 -6.81
N ILE A 198 6.81 -13.38 -5.69
CA ILE A 198 7.24 -12.70 -4.46
C ILE A 198 8.56 -13.32 -3.99
N ASP A 199 8.59 -14.65 -3.87
CA ASP A 199 9.75 -15.38 -3.37
C ASP A 199 11.00 -15.11 -4.21
N ASN A 200 10.84 -15.18 -5.54
CA ASN A 200 11.93 -14.87 -6.47
C ASN A 200 12.41 -13.42 -6.35
N MET A 201 11.49 -12.45 -6.19
CA MET A 201 11.83 -11.04 -6.05
C MET A 201 12.61 -10.78 -4.75
N VAL A 202 12.14 -11.32 -3.62
CA VAL A 202 12.80 -11.12 -2.31
C VAL A 202 14.15 -11.83 -2.27
N ALA A 203 14.24 -13.06 -2.78
CA ALA A 203 15.52 -13.79 -2.88
C ALA A 203 16.57 -13.02 -3.68
N GLN A 204 16.18 -12.43 -4.82
CA GLN A 204 17.08 -11.63 -5.65
C GLN A 204 17.56 -10.36 -4.93
N ASP A 205 16.70 -9.71 -4.16
CA ASP A 205 17.11 -8.51 -3.41
C ASP A 205 18.09 -8.86 -2.29
N ASN A 206 17.86 -9.95 -1.56
CA ASN A 206 18.80 -10.43 -0.53
C ASN A 206 20.17 -10.76 -1.13
N MET A 207 20.23 -11.46 -2.27
CA MET A 207 21.50 -11.74 -2.96
C MET A 207 22.22 -10.45 -3.41
N ARG A 208 21.49 -9.40 -3.79
CA ARG A 208 22.08 -8.11 -4.15
C ARG A 208 22.61 -7.37 -2.93
N GLN A 209 21.93 -7.47 -1.79
CA GLN A 209 22.38 -6.87 -0.53
C GLN A 209 23.64 -7.57 -0.01
N GLU A 210 23.69 -8.90 -0.05
CA GLU A 210 24.90 -9.69 0.29
C GLU A 210 26.09 -9.31 -0.60
N LYS A 211 25.90 -9.22 -1.92
CA LYS A 211 26.96 -8.77 -2.86
C LYS A 211 27.41 -7.32 -2.67
N ARG A 212 26.57 -6.45 -2.10
CA ARG A 212 26.94 -5.06 -1.78
C ARG A 212 27.74 -4.94 -0.47
N GLN A 213 27.69 -5.95 0.39
CA GLN A 213 28.48 -6.01 1.62
C GLN A 213 29.88 -6.58 1.39
N GLU A 214 30.13 -7.21 0.23
CA GLU A 214 31.50 -7.52 -0.20
C GLU A 214 32.21 -6.22 -0.59
N PRO A 215 33.41 -5.93 -0.03
CA PRO A 215 34.15 -4.74 -0.41
C PRO A 215 34.43 -4.78 -1.92
N SER A 216 34.04 -3.70 -2.59
CA SER A 216 34.31 -3.50 -4.01
C SER A 216 35.81 -3.67 -4.27
N VAL A 217 36.19 -4.28 -5.40
CA VAL A 217 37.60 -4.39 -5.82
C VAL A 217 38.26 -3.00 -5.93
N ARG A 218 37.47 -1.92 -6.04
CA ARG A 218 37.94 -0.52 -5.99
C ARG A 218 38.16 0.04 -4.58
N ASP A 219 37.63 -0.60 -3.54
CA ASP A 219 37.85 -0.24 -2.13
C ASP A 219 39.08 -0.95 -1.53
N LYS A 220 39.75 -1.81 -2.30
CA LYS A 220 41.11 -2.24 -1.99
C LYS A 220 42.03 -1.05 -2.25
N SER A 221 42.40 -0.34 -1.19
CA SER A 221 43.44 0.69 -1.23
C SER A 221 44.72 0.13 -1.86
N ALA A 222 45.47 1.02 -2.50
CA ALA A 222 46.70 0.72 -3.24
C ALA A 222 47.89 0.24 -2.35
N GLU A 223 47.63 -0.27 -1.15
CA GLU A 223 48.68 -0.75 -0.23
C GLU A 223 48.97 -2.26 -0.37
N ASP A 224 48.13 -3.03 -1.06
CA ASP A 224 48.36 -4.47 -1.29
C ASP A 224 49.22 -4.80 -2.53
N VAL A 225 49.83 -3.82 -3.18
CA VAL A 225 50.71 -4.03 -4.36
C VAL A 225 52.20 -4.15 -3.98
N PHE A 226 52.57 -4.01 -2.70
CA PHE A 226 53.97 -4.05 -2.25
C PHE A 226 54.29 -5.20 -1.28
N LEU A 227 53.79 -6.41 -1.52
CA LEU A 227 54.36 -7.63 -0.92
C LEU A 227 54.21 -8.84 -1.86
N LEU A 228 54.97 -8.83 -2.96
CA LEU A 228 55.53 -10.03 -3.61
C LEU A 228 56.85 -9.67 -4.29
#